data_AF-A0A2U1XEV8-F1
#
_entry.id   AF-A0A2U1XEV8-F1
#
_cell.length_a   1.000
_cell.length_b   1.000
_cell.length_c   1.000
_cell.angle_alpha   90.00
_cell.angle_beta   90.00
_cell.angle_gamma   90.00
#
_symmetry.space_group_name_H-M   'P 1'
#
loop_
_entity.id
_entity.type
_entity.pdbx_description
1 polymer ?
#
loop_
_entity_poly.entity_id
_entity_poly.type
_entity_poly.pdbx_seq_one_letter_code
_entity_poly.pdbx_strand_id
1 'polypeptide(L)'
;MPVPATPLLPALLDFLALSGAADSPAADDACSRSERLLVAGEIADADDLFAKARYLQACGRIDPSLIPQEALDTLVVGIVRLFGQSLSSSDLPIRAAA
;
A
#
# COMPACT_ATOMS: atom_id res chain seq x y z
N MET A 1 9.66 21.41 8.42
CA MET A 1 8.92 20.58 9.40
C MET A 1 8.51 19.31 8.68
N PRO A 2 8.66 18.11 9.26
CA PRO A 2 8.13 16.91 8.63
C PRO A 2 6.60 17.06 8.53
N VAL A 3 6.06 16.93 7.32
CA VAL A 3 4.62 16.85 7.10
C VAL A 3 4.15 15.58 7.82
N PRO A 4 3.11 15.64 8.67
CA PRO A 4 2.59 14.43 9.30
C PRO A 4 2.19 13.44 8.19
N ALA A 5 2.71 12.21 8.28
CA ALA A 5 2.36 11.16 7.33
C ALA A 5 0.84 10.93 7.42
N THR A 6 0.16 11.03 6.28
CA THR A 6 -1.27 10.72 6.20
C THR A 6 -1.44 9.20 6.37
N PRO A 7 -2.26 8.73 7.33
CA PRO A 7 -2.45 7.29 7.55
C PRO A 7 -3.12 6.65 6.33
N LEU A 8 -2.63 5.48 5.92
CA LEU A 8 -3.11 4.80 4.71
C LEU A 8 -4.29 3.87 4.98
N LEU A 9 -4.45 3.38 6.21
CA LEU A 9 -5.56 2.48 6.55
C LEU A 9 -6.94 3.10 6.32
N PRO A 10 -7.23 4.36 6.73
CA PRO A 10 -8.49 5.01 6.38
C PRO A 10 -8.69 5.14 4.86
N ALA A 11 -7.64 5.47 4.12
CA ALA A 11 -7.70 5.56 2.66
C ALA A 11 -8.04 4.20 2.02
N LEU A 12 -7.51 3.09 2.55
CA LEU A 12 -7.90 1.75 2.10
C LEU A 12 -9.39 1.49 2.34
N LEU A 13 -9.89 1.79 3.53
CA LEU A 13 -11.30 1.54 3.87
C LEU A 13 -12.23 2.34 2.96
N ASP A 14 -11.92 3.61 2.73
CA ASP A 14 -12.66 4.47 1.80
C ASP A 14 -12.59 3.92 0.37
N PHE A 15 -11.39 3.55 -0.10
CA PHE A 15 -11.21 2.92 -1.41
C PHE A 15 -12.09 1.67 -1.54
N LEU A 16 -12.02 0.73 -0.60
CA LEU A 16 -12.80 -0.52 -0.66
C LEU A 16 -14.31 -0.30 -0.57
N ALA A 17 -14.76 0.69 0.20
CA ALA A 17 -16.18 1.03 0.31
C ALA A 17 -16.73 1.64 -0.99
N LEU A 18 -15.90 2.40 -1.71
CA LEU A 18 -16.25 3.08 -2.95
C LEU A 18 -15.98 2.22 -4.20
N SER A 19 -15.07 1.26 -4.11
CA SER A 19 -14.72 0.28 -5.15
C SER A 19 -15.88 -0.66 -5.41
N GLY A 20 -16.85 -0.22 -6.23
CA GLY A 20 -18.07 -0.97 -6.54
C GLY A 20 -19.35 -0.17 -6.34
N ALA A 21 -19.27 1.04 -5.79
CA ALA A 21 -20.37 1.99 -5.81
C ALA A 21 -20.47 2.60 -7.22
N ALA A 22 -21.36 2.05 -8.04
CA ALA A 22 -21.59 2.56 -9.39
C ALA A 22 -22.34 3.92 -9.36
N ASP A 23 -21.89 4.85 -10.20
CA ASP A 23 -22.64 6.01 -10.71
C ASP A 23 -22.84 7.23 -9.79
N SER A 24 -21.83 7.62 -9.01
CA SER A 24 -21.79 8.97 -8.42
C SER A 24 -20.46 9.68 -8.67
N PRO A 25 -20.45 10.86 -9.32
CA PRO A 25 -19.23 11.64 -9.51
C PRO A 25 -18.49 11.96 -8.20
N ALA A 26 -19.24 12.14 -7.10
CA ALA A 26 -18.66 12.39 -5.79
C ALA A 26 -17.96 11.14 -5.21
N ALA A 27 -18.48 9.95 -5.51
CA ALA A 27 -17.86 8.67 -5.12
C ALA A 27 -16.60 8.42 -5.94
N ASP A 28 -16.60 8.73 -7.24
CA ASP A 28 -15.43 8.62 -8.11
C ASP A 28 -14.30 9.55 -7.66
N ASP A 29 -14.63 10.81 -7.34
CA ASP A 29 -13.67 11.78 -6.82
C ASP A 29 -13.07 11.34 -5.48
N ALA A 30 -13.90 10.78 -4.59
CA ALA A 30 -13.45 10.27 -3.31
C ALA A 30 -12.56 9.03 -3.47
N CYS A 31 -12.94 8.11 -4.34
CA CYS A 31 -12.15 6.91 -4.66
C CYS A 31 -10.80 7.32 -5.24
N SER A 32 -10.77 8.26 -6.17
CA SER A 32 -9.55 8.79 -6.80
C SER A 32 -8.62 9.51 -5.81
N ARG A 33 -9.15 10.11 -4.75
CA ARG A 33 -8.32 10.69 -3.67
C ARG A 33 -7.70 9.60 -2.81
N SER A 34 -8.50 8.62 -2.40
CA SER A 34 -8.03 7.50 -1.59
C SER A 34 -6.99 6.67 -2.34
N GLU A 35 -7.21 6.43 -3.63
CA GLU A 35 -6.24 5.75 -4.49
C GLU A 35 -4.91 6.50 -4.56
N ARG A 36 -4.93 7.82 -4.79
CA ARG A 36 -3.69 8.63 -4.80
C ARG A 36 -2.91 8.52 -3.49
N LEU A 37 -3.60 8.48 -2.34
CA LEU A 37 -2.95 8.27 -1.05
C LEU A 37 -2.35 6.88 -0.94
N LEU A 38 -3.05 5.84 -1.39
CA LEU A 38 -2.55 4.46 -1.37
C LEU A 38 -1.37 4.25 -2.33
N VAL A 39 -1.31 4.97 -3.44
CA VAL A 39 -0.20 4.93 -4.39
C VAL A 39 1.03 5.66 -3.83
N ALA A 40 0.90 6.96 -3.55
CA ALA A 40 2.05 7.82 -3.23
C ALA A 40 2.41 7.85 -1.74
N GLY A 41 1.51 7.40 -0.86
CA GLY A 41 1.66 7.54 0.58
C GLY A 41 2.82 6.72 1.16
N GLU A 42 3.57 7.31 2.09
CA GLU A 42 4.65 6.63 2.79
C GLU A 42 4.10 5.64 3.82
N ILE A 43 4.79 4.51 3.98
CA ILE A 43 4.51 3.56 5.06
C ILE A 43 5.31 3.99 6.29
N ALA A 44 4.61 4.38 7.36
CA ALA A 44 5.23 4.73 8.63
C ALA A 44 5.19 3.58 9.65
N ASP A 45 4.20 2.70 9.55
CA ASP A 45 3.97 1.59 10.47
C ASP A 45 3.35 0.34 9.79
N ALA A 46 2.98 -0.65 10.61
CA ALA A 46 2.42 -1.91 10.12
C ALA A 46 1.00 -1.76 9.55
N ASP A 47 0.21 -0.79 10.01
CA ASP A 47 -1.14 -0.55 9.52
C ASP A 47 -1.09 0.04 8.11
N ASP A 48 -0.15 0.96 7.87
CA ASP A 48 0.11 1.50 6.53
C ASP A 48 0.60 0.42 5.56
N LEU A 49 1.48 -0.48 6.04
CA LEU A 49 1.97 -1.61 5.25
C LEU A 49 0.83 -2.56 4.87
N PHE A 50 -0.03 -2.91 5.82
CA PHE A 50 -1.22 -3.70 5.57
C PHE A 50 -2.13 -3.01 4.55
N ALA A 51 -2.36 -1.71 4.72
CA ALA A 51 -3.22 -0.94 3.84
C ALA A 51 -2.73 -1.00 2.39
N LYS A 52 -1.44 -0.73 2.17
CA LYS A 52 -0.82 -0.75 0.85
C LYS A 52 -0.79 -2.15 0.23
N ALA A 53 -0.47 -3.19 1.01
CA ALA A 53 -0.48 -4.57 0.53
C ALA A 53 -1.87 -5.01 0.07
N ARG A 54 -2.93 -4.63 0.79
CA ARG A 54 -4.31 -4.96 0.42
C ARG A 54 -4.80 -4.20 -0.81
N TYR A 55 -4.40 -2.94 -0.98
CA TYR A 55 -4.65 -2.18 -2.20
C TYR A 55 -4.00 -2.86 -3.42
N LEU A 56 -2.70 -3.18 -3.34
CA LEU A 56 -1.98 -3.88 -4.41
C LEU A 56 -2.62 -5.23 -4.76
N GLN A 57 -3.05 -5.99 -3.74
CA GLN A 57 -3.78 -7.24 -3.94
C GLN A 57 -5.12 -7.01 -4.67
N ALA A 58 -5.85 -5.93 -4.37
CA ALA A 58 -7.10 -5.60 -5.04
C ALA A 58 -6.87 -5.30 -6.52
N CYS A 59 -5.86 -4.50 -6.86
CA CYS A 59 -5.46 -4.22 -8.25
C CYS A 59 -5.06 -5.50 -8.99
N GLY A 60 -4.11 -6.26 -8.42
CA GLY A 60 -3.57 -7.47 -9.05
C GLY A 60 -4.58 -8.61 -9.21
N ARG A 61 -5.64 -8.64 -8.40
CA ARG A 61 -6.75 -9.60 -8.56
C ARG A 61 -7.58 -9.32 -9.81
N ILE A 62 -7.69 -8.05 -10.21
CA ILE A 62 -8.38 -7.63 -11.43
C ILE A 62 -7.46 -7.91 -12.62
N ASP A 63 -6.29 -7.30 -12.60
CA ASP A 63 -5.24 -7.48 -13.60
C ASP A 63 -3.89 -7.03 -12.99
N PRO A 64 -2.85 -7.88 -13.01
CA PRO A 64 -1.52 -7.52 -12.51
C PRO A 64 -0.93 -6.25 -13.15
N SER A 65 -1.28 -5.92 -14.39
CA SER A 65 -0.82 -4.71 -15.08
C SER A 65 -1.41 -3.42 -14.51
N LEU A 66 -2.47 -3.50 -13.70
CA LEU A 66 -3.08 -2.36 -13.01
C LEU A 66 -2.36 -1.99 -11.72
N ILE A 67 -1.37 -2.77 -11.28
CA ILE A 67 -0.58 -2.43 -10.11
C ILE A 67 0.29 -1.19 -10.41
N PRO A 68 0.09 -0.05 -9.70
CA PRO A 68 0.88 1.14 -9.97
C PRO A 68 2.33 0.94 -9.53
N GLN A 69 3.28 1.27 -10.40
CA GLN A 69 4.72 1.15 -10.11
C GLN A 69 5.11 1.98 -8.87
N GLU A 70 4.58 3.20 -8.74
CA GLU A 70 4.84 4.06 -7.59
C GLU A 70 4.36 3.45 -6.26
N ALA A 71 3.27 2.68 -6.28
CA ALA A 71 2.79 1.96 -5.10
C ALA A 71 3.75 0.83 -4.70
N LEU A 72 4.41 0.18 -5.66
CA LEU A 72 5.45 -0.80 -5.40
C LEU A 72 6.73 -0.14 -4.86
N ASP A 73 7.14 0.98 -5.44
CA ASP A 73 8.34 1.70 -5.02
C ASP A 73 8.19 2.18 -3.56
N THR A 74 7.05 2.78 -3.22
CA THR A 74 6.76 3.22 -1.84
C THR A 74 6.57 2.04 -0.87
N LEU A 75 6.08 0.89 -1.34
CA LEU A 75 6.05 -0.35 -0.57
C LEU A 75 7.46 -0.81 -0.20
N VAL A 76 8.37 -0.88 -1.17
CA VAL A 76 9.76 -1.31 -0.96
C VAL A 76 10.46 -0.38 0.01
N VAL A 77 10.31 0.95 -0.16
CA VAL A 77 10.86 1.95 0.78
C VAL A 77 10.30 1.74 2.19
N GLY A 78 9.00 1.49 2.32
CA GLY A 78 8.35 1.20 3.60
C GLY A 78 8.91 -0.04 4.29
N ILE A 79 9.06 -1.14 3.55
CA ILE A 79 9.62 -2.40 4.07
C ILE A 79 11.05 -2.18 4.55
N VAL A 80 11.89 -1.47 3.78
CA VAL A 80 13.27 -1.17 4.18
C VAL A 80 13.28 -0.27 5.42
N ARG A 81 12.38 0.70 5.52
CA ARG A 81 12.27 1.58 6.70
C ARG A 81 11.89 0.81 7.96
N LEU A 82 10.93 -0.11 7.87
CA LEU A 82 10.44 -0.87 9.02
C LEU A 82 11.34 -2.03 9.40
N PHE A 83 11.94 -2.70 8.42
CA PHE A 83 12.61 -3.99 8.61
C PHE A 83 14.05 -4.02 8.09
N GLY A 84 14.59 -2.91 7.58
CA GLY A 84 15.90 -2.88 6.93
C GLY A 84 17.04 -3.41 7.80
N GLN A 85 17.01 -3.14 9.11
CA GLN A 85 18.00 -3.70 10.05
C GLN A 85 17.90 -5.23 10.16
N SER A 86 16.68 -5.78 10.25
CA SER A 86 16.47 -7.23 10.28
C SER A 86 16.75 -7.92 8.95
N LEU A 87 16.54 -7.23 7.82
CA LEU A 87 16.83 -7.77 6.48
C LEU A 87 18.33 -7.77 6.16
N SER A 88 19.09 -6.82 6.73
CA SER A 88 20.54 -6.71 6.55
C SER A 88 21.33 -7.60 7.50
N SER A 89 20.69 -8.06 8.57
CA SER A 89 21.26 -9.04 9.49
C SER A 89 21.04 -10.42 8.89
N SER A 90 22.08 -11.06 8.37
CA SER A 90 22.05 -12.40 7.73
C SER A 90 21.72 -13.56 8.68
N ASP A 91 20.74 -13.40 9.57
CA ASP A 91 20.13 -14.47 10.37
C ASP A 91 18.81 -14.95 9.74
N LEU A 92 18.66 -14.82 8.41
CA LEU A 92 17.66 -15.61 7.70
C LEU A 92 18.16 -17.06 7.73
N PRO A 93 17.50 -18.00 8.43
CA PRO A 93 17.81 -19.40 8.25
C PRO A 93 17.41 -19.72 6.81
N ILE A 94 18.38 -19.72 5.91
CA ILE A 94 18.24 -20.39 4.63
C ILE A 94 18.03 -21.85 5.00
N ARG A 95 16.76 -22.23 5.19
CA ARG A 95 16.34 -23.62 5.13
C ARG A 95 16.66 -24.06 3.71
N ALA A 96 17.88 -24.55 3.53
CA ALA A 96 18.21 -25.43 2.43
C ALA A 96 17.18 -26.55 2.49
N ALA A 97 16.22 -26.52 1.57
CA ALA A 97 15.39 -27.68 1.31
C ALA A 97 16.32 -28.75 0.75
N ALA A 98 16.49 -29.82 1.53
CA ALA A 98 17.12 -31.07 1.14
C ALA A 98 16.22 -31.87 0.19
#